data_AF-L9ZL00-F1
#
_entry.id   AF-L9ZL00-F1
#
_cell.length_a   1.000
_cell.length_b   1.000
_cell.length_c   1.000
_cell.angle_alpha   90.00
_cell.angle_beta   90.00
_cell.angle_gamma   90.00
#
_symmetry.space_group_name_H-M   'P 1'
#
loop_
_entity.id
_entity.type
_entity.pdbx_description
1 polymer ?
#
loop_
_entity_poly.entity_id
_entity_poly.type
_entity_poly.pdbx_seq_one_letter_code
_entity_poly.pdbx_strand_id
1 'polypeptide(L)'
;MRDVIERTAGYAETDSTGTAVTFRADYENVLASANPSGERGKPAEEVGEEAVRELVAFDAEDAAADRYLADQLLVWLTIAGAN
;
A
#
# COMPACT_ATOMS: atom_id res chain seq x y z
N MET A 1 -5.80 17.19 3.49
CA MET A 1 -6.45 16.01 2.87
C MET A 1 -5.84 15.89 1.49
N ARG A 2 -5.20 14.77 1.17
CA ARG A 2 -4.63 14.54 -0.17
C ARG A 2 -5.76 14.29 -1.16
N ASP A 3 -5.60 14.75 -2.39
CA ASP A 3 -6.59 14.55 -3.44
C ASP A 3 -6.52 13.12 -3.99
N VAL A 4 -7.68 12.55 -4.34
CA VAL A 4 -7.74 11.28 -5.05
C VAL A 4 -7.43 11.52 -6.52
N ILE A 5 -6.25 11.08 -6.96
CA ILE A 5 -5.78 11.22 -8.34
C ILE A 5 -6.33 10.12 -9.26
N GLU A 6 -6.55 8.92 -8.72
CA GLU A 6 -7.03 7.76 -9.45
C GLU A 6 -7.86 6.86 -8.54
N ARG A 7 -8.95 6.29 -9.09
CA ARG A 7 -9.73 5.26 -8.43
C ARG A 7 -10.18 4.23 -9.47
N THR A 8 -9.82 2.98 -9.23
CA THR A 8 -10.21 1.86 -10.09
C THR A 8 -10.82 0.73 -9.25
N ALA A 9 -11.66 -0.07 -9.87
CA ALA A 9 -12.23 -1.29 -9.31
C ALA A 9 -12.39 -2.32 -10.43
N GLY A 10 -12.02 -3.56 -10.15
CA GLY A 10 -12.11 -4.67 -11.09
C GLY A 10 -12.73 -5.89 -10.44
N TYR A 11 -13.39 -6.70 -11.25
CA TYR A 11 -13.96 -7.98 -10.87
C TYR A 11 -13.50 -9.02 -11.90
N ALA A 12 -13.25 -10.24 -11.43
CA ALA A 12 -12.87 -11.36 -12.27
C ALA A 12 -13.78 -12.54 -11.98
N GLU A 13 -14.19 -13.27 -13.02
CA GLU A 13 -14.77 -14.60 -12.85
C GLU A 13 -13.68 -15.54 -12.32
N THR A 14 -13.86 -16.02 -11.10
CA THR A 14 -12.89 -16.88 -10.39
C THR A 14 -13.59 -17.73 -9.34
N ASP A 15 -13.02 -18.89 -9.02
CA ASP A 15 -13.48 -19.74 -7.92
C ASP A 15 -13.13 -19.15 -6.53
N SER A 16 -12.30 -18.09 -6.49
CA SER A 16 -11.93 -17.41 -5.26
C SER A 16 -13.00 -16.43 -4.80
N THR A 17 -13.27 -16.42 -3.49
CA THR A 17 -14.13 -15.39 -2.86
C THR A 17 -13.33 -14.17 -2.37
N GLY A 18 -12.03 -14.13 -2.69
CA GLY A 18 -11.10 -13.11 -2.20
C GLY A 18 -11.43 -11.71 -2.72
N THR A 19 -11.12 -10.71 -1.90
CA THR A 19 -11.16 -9.30 -2.28
C THR A 19 -9.89 -8.61 -1.77
N ALA A 20 -9.44 -7.60 -2.51
CA ALA A 20 -8.28 -6.81 -2.14
C ALA A 20 -8.54 -5.35 -2.47
N VAL A 21 -7.93 -4.46 -1.69
CA VAL A 21 -7.88 -3.03 -1.95
C VAL A 21 -6.45 -2.56 -1.72
N THR A 22 -5.98 -1.67 -2.57
CA THR A 22 -4.67 -1.02 -2.41
C THR A 22 -4.87 0.48 -2.43
N PHE A 23 -4.33 1.15 -1.42
CA PHE A 23 -4.20 2.59 -1.39
C PHE A 23 -2.75 2.93 -1.71
N ARG A 24 -2.54 3.94 -2.56
CA ARG A 24 -1.21 4.48 -2.89
C ARG A 24 -1.19 5.97 -2.57
N ALA A 25 -0.12 6.40 -1.91
CA ALA A 25 0.17 7.80 -1.69
C ALA A 25 1.40 8.20 -2.51
N ASP A 26 1.22 9.23 -3.33
CA ASP A 26 2.27 9.77 -4.20
C ASP A 26 2.88 11.00 -3.51
N TYR A 27 4.16 10.91 -3.15
CA TYR A 27 4.99 12.00 -2.66
C TYR A 27 5.94 12.46 -3.76
N GLU A 28 6.71 13.53 -3.51
CA GLU A 28 7.65 14.06 -4.50
C GLU A 28 8.67 13.01 -4.97
N ASN A 29 9.21 12.22 -4.04
CA ASN A 29 10.30 11.25 -4.33
C ASN A 29 9.97 9.81 -3.91
N VAL A 30 8.82 9.57 -3.29
CA VAL A 30 8.46 8.29 -2.68
C VAL A 30 7.04 7.92 -3.07
N LEU A 31 6.83 6.62 -3.32
CA LEU A 31 5.50 6.02 -3.36
C LEU A 31 5.36 5.15 -2.12
N ALA A 32 4.24 5.32 -1.40
CA ALA A 32 3.88 4.44 -0.30
C ALA A 32 2.56 3.75 -0.61
N SER A 33 2.38 2.52 -0.11
CA SER A 33 1.12 1.80 -0.29
C SER A 33 0.70 1.04 0.96
N ALA A 34 -0.61 0.85 1.09
CA ALA A 34 -1.23 -0.02 2.09
C ALA A 34 -2.27 -0.91 1.40
N ASN A 35 -2.26 -2.21 1.72
CA ASN A 35 -3.08 -3.21 1.04
C ASN A 35 -3.57 -4.34 1.98
N PRO A 36 -4.29 -4.01 3.06
CA PRO A 36 -4.87 -5.02 3.93
C PRO A 36 -5.81 -5.95 3.15
N SER A 37 -5.74 -7.24 3.48
CA SER A 37 -6.60 -8.24 2.84
C SER A 37 -8.03 -8.15 3.34
N GLY A 38 -8.99 -8.32 2.43
CA GLY A 38 -10.33 -8.70 2.84
C GLY A 38 -10.32 -10.09 3.47
N GLU A 39 -11.14 -10.28 4.49
CA GLU A 39 -11.27 -11.56 5.20
C GLU A 39 -12.75 -11.90 5.45
N ARG A 40 -13.06 -13.20 5.55
CA ARG A 40 -14.44 -13.65 5.75
C ARG A 40 -14.97 -13.12 7.09
N GLY A 41 -16.03 -12.33 7.03
CA GLY A 41 -16.66 -11.72 8.20
C GLY A 41 -16.09 -10.37 8.60
N LYS A 42 -15.02 -9.90 7.95
CA LYS A 42 -14.47 -8.55 8.13
C LYS A 42 -15.21 -7.55 7.23
N PRO A 43 -15.79 -6.47 7.77
CA PRO A 43 -16.44 -5.44 6.96
C PRO A 43 -15.47 -4.73 6.02
N ALA A 44 -15.94 -4.32 4.85
CA ALA A 44 -15.11 -3.60 3.88
C ALA A 44 -14.63 -2.23 4.42
N GLU A 45 -15.45 -1.60 5.27
CA GLU A 45 -15.13 -0.35 5.96
C GLU A 45 -13.92 -0.51 6.88
N GLU A 46 -13.81 -1.65 7.58
CA GLU A 46 -12.68 -1.94 8.47
C GLU A 46 -11.39 -2.16 7.67
N VAL A 47 -11.47 -2.87 6.54
CA VAL A 47 -10.34 -3.04 5.61
C VAL A 47 -9.85 -1.67 5.09
N GLY A 48 -10.78 -0.79 4.72
CA GLY A 48 -10.45 0.58 4.29
C GLY A 48 -9.83 1.42 5.41
N GLU A 49 -10.36 1.33 6.63
CA GLU A 49 -9.82 2.05 7.79
C GLU A 49 -8.39 1.61 8.11
N GLU A 50 -8.11 0.31 8.05
CA GLU A 50 -6.75 -0.21 8.22
C GLU A 50 -5.78 0.33 7.18
N ALA A 51 -6.17 0.35 5.91
CA ALA A 51 -5.32 0.86 4.85
C ALA A 51 -4.99 2.35 5.06
N VAL A 52 -5.99 3.14 5.46
CA VAL A 52 -5.78 4.56 5.79
C VAL A 52 -4.90 4.71 7.02
N ARG A 53 -5.09 3.89 8.06
CA ARG A 53 -4.30 3.93 9.28
C ARG A 53 -2.82 3.64 9.00
N GLU A 54 -2.52 2.66 8.15
CA GLU A 54 -1.14 2.36 7.71
C GLU A 54 -0.52 3.52 6.94
N LEU A 55 -1.24 4.12 6.00
CA LEU A 55 -0.73 5.27 5.24
C LEU A 55 -0.55 6.52 6.11
N VAL A 56 -1.43 6.77 7.08
CA VAL A 56 -1.28 7.89 8.02
C VAL A 56 -0.08 7.66 8.93
N ALA A 57 0.18 6.42 9.34
CA ALA A 57 1.39 6.10 10.10
C ALA A 57 2.66 6.36 9.27
N PHE A 58 2.64 6.01 7.97
CA PHE A 58 3.75 6.33 7.07
C PHE A 58 3.90 7.84 6.82
N ASP A 59 2.80 8.57 6.60
CA ASP A 59 2.81 10.03 6.35
C ASP A 59 3.35 10.83 7.55
N ALA A 60 3.31 10.25 8.76
CA ALA A 60 3.89 10.84 9.96
C ALA A 60 5.43 10.67 10.06
N GLU A 61 6.02 9.82 9.22
CA GLU A 61 7.46 9.53 9.19
C GLU A 61 8.15 10.29 8.03
N ASP A 62 9.42 10.66 8.21
CA ASP A 62 10.28 11.18 7.12
C ASP A 62 11.04 10.02 6.46
N ALA A 63 10.29 9.02 6.00
CA ALA A 63 10.83 7.75 5.49
C ALA A 63 10.94 7.72 3.96
N ALA A 64 12.09 7.26 3.45
CA ALA A 64 12.34 7.10 2.02
C ALA A 64 11.68 5.85 1.40
N ALA A 65 11.20 4.91 2.22
CA ALA A 65 10.52 3.69 1.81
C ALA A 65 9.61 3.20 2.94
N ASP A 66 8.48 2.58 2.61
CA ASP A 66 7.65 1.90 3.61
C ASP A 66 8.33 0.62 4.14
N ARG A 67 7.78 0.08 5.23
CA ARG A 67 8.35 -1.06 5.95
C ARG A 67 8.54 -2.32 5.09
N TYR A 68 7.75 -2.49 4.03
CA TYR A 68 7.83 -3.64 3.13
C TYR A 68 8.75 -3.32 1.95
N LEU A 69 8.64 -2.13 1.38
CA LEU A 69 9.53 -1.70 0.29
C LEU A 69 11.01 -1.68 0.74
N ALA A 70 11.27 -1.35 2.01
CA ALA A 70 12.62 -1.34 2.57
C ALA A 70 13.36 -2.68 2.39
N ASP A 71 12.70 -3.82 2.66
CA ASP A 71 13.31 -5.14 2.47
C ASP A 71 13.43 -5.52 0.98
N GLN A 72 12.45 -5.13 0.16
CA GLN A 72 12.42 -5.42 -1.27
C GLN A 72 13.56 -4.70 -2.02
N LEU A 73 13.98 -3.52 -1.53
CA LEU A 73 15.07 -2.75 -2.13
C LEU A 73 16.47 -3.27 -1.79
N LEU A 74 16.64 -4.07 -0.73
CA LEU A 74 17.97 -4.45 -0.23
C LEU A 74 18.86 -5.11 -1.31
N VAL A 75 18.30 -6.05 -2.07
CA VAL A 75 19.05 -6.75 -3.13
C VAL A 75 19.47 -5.76 -4.22
N TRP A 76 18.56 -4.88 -4.62
CA TRP A 76 18.80 -3.92 -5.70
C TRP A 76 19.80 -2.84 -5.31
N LEU A 77 19.70 -2.32 -4.09
CA LEU A 77 20.67 -1.36 -3.55
C LEU A 77 22.07 -1.98 -3.44
N THR A 78 22.16 -3.27 -3.11
CA THR A 78 23.44 -3.99 -3.07
C THR A 78 24.06 -4.09 -4.46
N ILE A 79 23.27 -4.40 -5.49
CA ILE A 79 23.74 -4.51 -6.88
C ILE A 79 24.11 -3.13 -7.44
N ALA A 80 23.29 -2.10 -7.17
CA ALA A 80 23.56 -0.73 -7.60
C ALA A 80 24.85 -0.16 -6.99
N GLY A 81 25.19 -0.64 -5.79
CA GLY A 81 26.31 -0.15 -5.01
C GLY A 81 25.95 1.14 -4.25
N ALA A 82 26.50 1.28 -3.05
CA ALA A 82 26.59 2.59 -2.41
C ALA A 82 27.84 3.27 -2.97
N ASN A 83 27.66 4.40 -3.64
CA ASN A 83 28.77 5.26 -4.05
C ASN A 83 29.32 6.04 -2.85
#